data_AF-A0A6G3Z4U1-F1
#
_entry.id   AF-A0A6G3Z4U1-F1
#
_cell.length_a   1.000
_cell.length_b   1.000
_cell.length_c   1.000
_cell.angle_alpha   90.00
_cell.angle_beta   90.00
_cell.angle_gamma   90.00
#
_symmetry.space_group_name_H-M   'P 1'
#
loop_
_entity.id
_entity.type
_entity.pdbx_description
1 polymer ?
#
loop_
_entity_poly.entity_id
_entity_poly.type
_entity_poly.pdbx_seq_one_letter_code
_entity_poly.pdbx_strand_id
1 'polypeptide(L)'
;MTQDRPRLIEVAFPLKQTSIDSVHEKNVRHGHISTLHIWPARQPLAACRAALIATLLPDPGNKAERDEIYRRMAGRVVEKVKTKKKGGKVVEEIKEETEGGILHWGRESGKDLEWFRQKIREAYGGRAPKVLDPFAGGGAIPLEAMRSGCEATAIDIRSY
;
A
#
# COMPACT_ATOMS: atom_id res chain seq x y z
N MET A 1 -16.81 21.55 9.27
CA MET A 1 -17.53 20.88 8.16
C MET A 1 -16.48 20.45 7.15
N THR A 2 -16.21 19.15 7.01
CA THR A 2 -15.43 18.65 5.87
C THR A 2 -16.20 19.02 4.62
N GLN A 3 -15.64 19.86 3.75
CA GLN A 3 -16.19 20.03 2.41
C GLN A 3 -16.32 18.64 1.80
N ASP A 4 -17.51 18.32 1.30
CA ASP A 4 -17.81 17.06 0.65
C ASP A 4 -16.98 16.99 -0.65
N ARG A 5 -15.77 16.44 -0.53
CA ARG A 5 -14.82 16.26 -1.62
C ARG A 5 -14.68 14.76 -1.86
N PRO A 6 -14.65 14.33 -3.13
CA PRO A 6 -14.43 12.92 -3.44
C PRO A 6 -13.13 12.44 -2.81
N ARG A 7 -13.07 11.17 -2.42
CA ARG A 7 -11.82 10.55 -1.94
C ARG A 7 -10.89 10.28 -3.12
N LEU A 8 -9.58 10.18 -2.85
CA LEU A 8 -8.61 9.88 -3.90
C LEU A 8 -9.00 8.61 -4.67
N ILE A 9 -9.43 7.56 -3.96
CA ILE A 9 -9.81 6.27 -4.56
C ILE A 9 -10.95 6.38 -5.59
N GLU A 10 -11.81 7.39 -5.49
CA GLU A 10 -12.92 7.63 -6.42
C GLU A 10 -12.45 8.30 -7.71
N VAL A 11 -11.34 9.05 -7.65
CA VAL A 11 -10.84 9.86 -8.76
C VAL A 11 -9.69 9.17 -9.48
N ALA A 12 -8.75 8.57 -8.74
CA ALA A 12 -7.69 7.78 -9.32
C ALA A 12 -7.03 6.83 -8.30
N PHE A 13 -6.31 5.83 -8.82
CA PHE A 13 -5.65 4.82 -8.01
C PHE A 13 -4.42 4.28 -8.77
N PRO A 14 -3.24 4.10 -8.13
CA PRO A 14 -2.04 3.60 -8.79
C PRO A 14 -2.10 2.07 -8.98
N LEU A 15 -3.05 1.61 -9.80
CA LEU A 15 -3.38 0.19 -9.95
C LEU A 15 -2.18 -0.64 -10.41
N LYS A 16 -1.42 -0.14 -11.40
CA LYS A 16 -0.28 -0.88 -11.99
C LYS A 16 0.85 -1.08 -10.97
N GLN A 17 1.28 -0.01 -10.30
CA GLN A 17 2.31 -0.04 -9.27
C GLN A 17 1.89 -0.93 -8.09
N THR A 18 0.64 -0.77 -7.62
CA THR A 18 0.09 -1.57 -6.53
C THR A 18 0.12 -3.06 -6.87
N SER A 19 -0.23 -3.42 -8.10
CA SER A 19 -0.18 -4.81 -8.59
C SER A 19 1.25 -5.35 -8.61
N ILE A 20 2.20 -4.59 -9.16
CA ILE A 20 3.63 -4.98 -9.21
C ILE A 20 4.17 -5.22 -7.79
N ASP A 21 3.93 -4.32 -6.86
CA ASP A 21 4.40 -4.44 -5.47
C ASP A 21 3.70 -5.57 -4.70
N SER A 22 2.42 -5.80 -4.96
CA SER A 22 1.68 -6.94 -4.39
C SER A 22 2.25 -8.28 -4.85
N VAL A 23 2.68 -8.38 -6.12
CA VAL A 23 3.34 -9.58 -6.64
C VAL A 23 4.75 -9.73 -6.06
N HIS A 24 5.49 -8.63 -5.90
CA HIS A 24 6.79 -8.64 -5.25
C HIS A 24 6.69 -9.19 -3.82
N GLU A 25 5.77 -8.65 -3.02
CA GLU A 25 5.54 -9.02 -1.62
C GLU A 25 5.30 -10.53 -1.46
N LYS A 26 4.47 -11.14 -2.32
CA LYS A 26 4.19 -12.59 -2.29
C LYS A 26 5.44 -13.46 -2.43
N ASN A 27 6.50 -12.94 -3.04
CA ASN A 27 7.76 -13.65 -3.25
C ASN A 27 8.80 -13.38 -2.17
N VAL A 28 8.53 -12.50 -1.20
CA VAL A 28 9.43 -12.22 -0.08
C VAL A 28 9.37 -13.38 0.92
N ARG A 29 10.54 -13.97 1.22
CA ARG A 29 10.66 -15.14 2.10
C ARG A 29 11.25 -14.82 3.48
N HIS A 30 11.96 -13.70 3.61
CA HIS A 30 12.64 -13.31 4.85
C HIS A 30 12.14 -11.94 5.31
N GLY A 31 11.93 -11.79 6.62
CA GLY A 31 11.50 -10.53 7.24
C GLY A 31 10.03 -10.15 7.01
N HIS A 32 9.34 -10.77 6.04
CA HIS A 32 7.92 -10.53 5.80
C HIS A 32 7.05 -11.22 6.85
N ILE A 33 5.99 -10.52 7.29
CA ILE A 33 5.10 -10.96 8.37
C ILE A 33 4.04 -12.00 7.93
N SER A 34 4.22 -12.63 6.77
CA SER A 34 3.26 -13.60 6.22
C SER A 34 3.15 -14.87 7.06
N THR A 35 4.14 -15.15 7.90
CA THR A 35 4.17 -16.31 8.79
C THR A 35 3.56 -16.06 10.17
N LEU A 36 3.26 -14.80 10.52
CA LEU A 36 2.72 -14.45 11.85
C LEU A 36 1.29 -14.97 12.05
N HIS A 37 0.43 -14.79 11.05
CA HIS A 37 -0.92 -15.34 11.02
C HIS A 37 -1.24 -15.82 9.60
N ILE A 38 -1.28 -17.14 9.45
CA ILE A 38 -1.47 -17.80 8.16
C ILE A 38 -2.97 -17.80 7.84
N TRP A 39 -3.34 -17.16 6.73
CA TRP A 39 -4.73 -17.05 6.28
C TRP A 39 -4.86 -17.36 4.79
N PRO A 40 -5.77 -18.25 4.35
CA PRO A 40 -5.89 -18.66 2.94
C PRO A 40 -6.15 -17.52 1.95
N ALA A 41 -6.81 -16.46 2.39
CA ALA A 41 -7.17 -15.30 1.57
C ALA A 41 -6.46 -14.02 2.03
N ARG A 42 -5.18 -14.11 2.41
CA ARG A 42 -4.42 -12.94 2.89
C ARG A 42 -4.25 -11.92 1.76
N GLN A 43 -4.72 -10.70 2.01
CA GLN A 43 -4.49 -9.57 1.10
C GLN A 43 -3.04 -9.05 1.20
N PRO A 44 -2.41 -8.68 0.07
CA PRO A 44 -1.09 -8.06 0.08
C PRO A 44 -1.09 -6.72 0.83
N LEU A 45 -0.07 -6.48 1.66
CA LEU A 45 0.08 -5.24 2.43
C LEU A 45 0.20 -4.02 1.52
N ALA A 46 0.91 -4.15 0.39
CA ALA A 46 0.99 -3.09 -0.63
C ALA A 46 -0.41 -2.64 -1.09
N ALA A 47 -1.31 -3.58 -1.36
CA ALA A 47 -2.68 -3.28 -1.78
C ALA A 47 -3.51 -2.64 -0.65
N CYS A 48 -3.43 -3.20 0.57
CA CYS A 48 -4.11 -2.64 1.73
C CYS A 48 -3.65 -1.21 2.04
N ARG A 49 -2.34 -0.94 1.98
CA ARG A 49 -1.75 0.39 2.18
C ARG A 49 -2.24 1.40 1.15
N ALA A 50 -2.20 1.02 -0.13
CA ALA A 50 -2.67 1.88 -1.22
C ALA A 50 -4.16 2.21 -1.05
N ALA A 51 -4.99 1.20 -0.78
CA ALA A 51 -6.43 1.36 -0.57
C ALA A 51 -6.71 2.27 0.62
N LEU A 52 -6.08 2.02 1.78
CA LEU A 52 -6.27 2.83 2.98
C LEU A 52 -5.90 4.31 2.74
N ILE A 53 -4.72 4.59 2.18
CA ILE A 53 -4.30 5.96 1.91
C ILE A 53 -5.27 6.65 0.94
N ALA A 54 -5.67 5.96 -0.13
CA ALA A 54 -6.58 6.50 -1.13
C ALA A 54 -8.01 6.72 -0.60
N THR A 55 -8.45 5.91 0.37
CA THR A 55 -9.75 6.08 1.04
C THR A 55 -9.72 7.21 2.07
N LEU A 56 -8.63 7.33 2.85
CA LEU A 56 -8.53 8.30 3.94
C LEU A 56 -8.29 9.72 3.42
N LEU A 57 -7.49 9.88 2.36
CA LEU A 57 -7.18 11.21 1.83
C LEU A 57 -8.29 11.72 0.88
N PRO A 58 -8.76 12.97 1.07
CA PRO A 58 -9.60 13.62 0.08
C PRO A 58 -8.80 13.94 -1.20
N ASP A 59 -9.50 14.00 -2.33
CA ASP A 59 -8.91 14.48 -3.57
C ASP A 59 -8.50 15.96 -3.45
N PRO A 60 -7.25 16.33 -3.81
CA PRO A 60 -6.81 17.72 -3.75
C PRO A 60 -7.42 18.60 -4.86
N GLY A 61 -8.18 18.04 -5.81
CA GLY A 61 -8.84 18.76 -6.89
C GLY A 61 -7.93 19.10 -8.07
N ASN A 62 -6.60 19.12 -7.87
CA ASN A 62 -5.64 19.40 -8.93
C ASN A 62 -4.77 18.17 -9.28
N LYS A 63 -4.33 18.11 -10.54
CA LYS A 63 -3.55 16.98 -11.05
C LYS A 63 -2.13 16.94 -10.46
N ALA A 64 -1.52 18.10 -10.23
CA ALA A 64 -0.11 18.17 -9.79
C ALA A 64 0.08 17.59 -8.37
N GLU A 65 -0.82 17.92 -7.44
CA GLU A 65 -0.81 17.37 -6.08
C GLU A 65 -1.20 15.90 -6.06
N ARG A 66 -2.17 15.47 -6.91
CA ARG A 66 -2.47 14.05 -7.10
C ARG A 66 -1.25 13.26 -7.56
N ASP A 67 -0.53 13.76 -8.56
CA ASP A 67 0.66 13.11 -9.09
C ASP A 67 1.77 13.03 -8.03
N GLU A 68 1.90 14.04 -7.17
CA GLU A 68 2.85 14.02 -6.04
C GLU A 68 2.45 12.99 -4.98
N ILE A 69 1.17 12.91 -4.61
CA ILE A 69 0.64 11.87 -3.72
C ILE A 69 0.95 10.49 -4.30
N TYR A 70 0.75 10.28 -5.60
CA TYR A 70 1.01 8.97 -6.23
C TYR A 70 2.48 8.66 -6.36
N ARG A 71 3.32 9.66 -6.61
CA ARG A 71 4.76 9.48 -6.64
C ARG A 71 5.30 9.03 -5.27
N ARG A 72 4.83 9.63 -4.18
CA ARG A 72 5.19 9.24 -2.81
C ARG A 72 4.59 7.91 -2.40
N MET A 73 3.35 7.64 -2.81
CA MET A 73 2.66 6.41 -2.48
C MET A 73 3.29 5.24 -3.23
N ALA A 74 3.32 5.30 -4.56
CA ALA A 74 3.52 4.15 -5.44
C ALA A 74 4.81 4.22 -6.29
N GLY A 75 5.50 5.36 -6.29
CA GLY A 75 6.73 5.53 -7.06
C GLY A 75 6.49 5.55 -8.58
N ARG A 76 7.52 5.17 -9.33
CA ARG A 76 7.49 5.07 -10.80
C ARG A 76 7.70 3.63 -11.23
N VAL A 77 7.04 3.22 -12.31
CA VAL A 77 7.32 1.92 -12.93
C VAL A 77 8.56 2.07 -13.81
N VAL A 78 9.54 1.19 -13.60
CA VAL A 78 10.76 1.11 -14.39
C VAL A 78 10.90 -0.30 -14.96
N GLU A 79 11.38 -0.40 -16.19
CA GLU A 79 11.69 -1.68 -16.81
C GLU A 79 13.13 -2.07 -16.48
N LYS A 80 13.33 -3.27 -15.94
CA LYS A 80 14.65 -3.85 -15.71
C LYS A 80 14.81 -5.11 -16.53
N VAL A 81 15.92 -5.17 -17.28
CA VAL A 81 16.33 -6.38 -17.99
C VAL A 81 16.99 -7.31 -16.98
N LYS A 82 16.39 -8.48 -16.74
CA LYS A 82 17.01 -9.56 -15.96
C LYS A 82 17.48 -10.66 -16.88
N THR A 83 18.77 -10.93 -16.81
CA THR A 83 19.40 -12.04 -17.52
C THR A 83 19.25 -13.31 -16.69
N LYS A 84 18.52 -14.31 -17.20
CA LYS A 84 18.46 -15.65 -16.58
C LYS A 84 19.14 -16.67 -17.46
N LYS A 85 19.97 -17.52 -16.86
CA LYS A 85 20.46 -18.75 -17.50
C LYS A 85 19.45 -19.86 -17.25
N LYS A 86 18.77 -20.31 -18.30
CA LYS A 86 17.95 -21.54 -18.29
C LYS A 86 18.55 -22.52 -19.28
N GLY A 87 19.04 -23.66 -18.81
CA GLY A 87 19.52 -24.77 -19.65
C GLY A 87 20.62 -24.37 -20.65
N GLY A 88 21.61 -23.56 -20.22
CA GLY A 88 22.73 -23.14 -21.07
C GLY A 88 22.44 -21.99 -22.03
N LYS A 89 21.17 -21.57 -22.21
CA LYS A 89 20.80 -20.37 -22.97
C LYS A 89 20.58 -19.18 -22.05
N VAL A 90 21.11 -18.03 -22.47
CA VAL A 90 20.88 -16.74 -21.84
C VAL A 90 19.56 -16.20 -22.39
N VAL A 91 18.55 -16.07 -21.52
CA VAL A 91 17.27 -15.43 -21.86
C VAL A 91 17.20 -14.10 -21.12
N GLU A 92 16.99 -13.04 -21.89
CA GLU A 92 16.71 -11.70 -21.36
C GLU A 92 15.20 -11.58 -21.10
N GLU A 93 14.83 -11.34 -19.85
CA GLU A 93 13.45 -11.16 -19.43
C GLU A 93 13.30 -9.69 -18.98
N ILE A 94 12.46 -8.92 -19.68
CA ILE A 94 12.09 -7.57 -19.27
C ILE A 94 11.09 -7.69 -18.13
N LYS A 95 11.44 -7.20 -16.94
CA LYS A 95 10.56 -7.19 -15.78
C LYS A 95 10.30 -5.77 -15.31
N GLU A 96 9.03 -5.43 -15.14
CA GLU A 96 8.63 -4.17 -14.52
C GLU A 96 8.83 -4.23 -13.00
N GLU A 97 9.45 -3.20 -12.44
CA GLU A 97 9.61 -2.98 -11.00
C GLU A 97 9.24 -1.54 -10.64
N THR A 98 8.93 -1.28 -9.37
CA THR A 98 8.66 0.08 -8.87
C THR A 98 9.93 0.68 -8.26
N GLU A 99 10.18 1.95 -8.57
CA GLU A 99 11.24 2.75 -7.99
C GLU A 99 10.66 3.89 -7.15
N GLY A 100 11.11 3.99 -5.90
CA GLY A 100 10.49 4.85 -4.89
C GLY A 100 9.19 4.25 -4.37
N GLY A 101 8.33 5.11 -3.81
CA GLY A 101 7.05 4.69 -3.26
C GLY A 101 7.17 3.94 -1.93
N ILE A 102 6.14 4.09 -1.11
CA ILE A 102 6.00 3.33 0.14
C ILE A 102 5.25 2.02 -0.04
N LEU A 103 4.68 1.70 -1.21
CA LEU A 103 3.97 0.42 -1.41
C LEU A 103 4.90 -0.81 -1.40
N HIS A 104 6.13 -0.64 -1.87
CA HIS A 104 7.11 -1.72 -1.92
C HIS A 104 7.51 -2.20 -0.52
N TRP A 105 7.57 -3.52 -0.32
CA TRP A 105 8.04 -4.11 0.93
C TRP A 105 9.50 -3.74 1.21
N GLY A 106 9.82 -3.35 2.45
CA GLY A 106 11.12 -2.81 2.84
C GLY A 106 11.25 -1.29 2.65
N ARG A 107 10.26 -0.63 2.05
CA ARG A 107 10.18 0.84 1.91
C ARG A 107 9.01 1.45 2.68
N GLU A 108 8.30 0.65 3.46
CA GLU A 108 7.07 1.10 4.12
C GLU A 108 7.31 2.10 5.26
N SER A 109 8.52 2.16 5.82
CA SER A 109 8.83 2.90 7.06
C SER A 109 9.72 4.13 6.84
N GLY A 110 9.46 4.89 5.77
CA GLY A 110 10.25 6.06 5.39
C GLY A 110 9.63 7.42 5.74
N LYS A 111 10.31 8.49 5.30
CA LYS A 111 9.83 9.88 5.43
C LYS A 111 8.46 10.10 4.76
N ASP A 112 8.20 9.38 3.68
CA ASP A 112 6.93 9.46 2.98
C ASP A 112 5.77 8.87 3.79
N LEU A 113 5.99 7.81 4.59
CA LEU A 113 4.96 7.31 5.50
C LEU A 113 4.57 8.38 6.54
N GLU A 114 5.57 9.08 7.09
CA GLU A 114 5.31 10.16 8.05
C GLU A 114 4.57 11.33 7.39
N TRP A 115 4.92 11.65 6.15
CA TRP A 115 4.17 12.61 5.33
C TRP A 115 2.70 12.21 5.16
N PHE A 116 2.43 10.92 4.88
CA PHE A 116 1.06 10.40 4.80
C PHE A 116 0.33 10.46 6.12
N ARG A 117 0.97 10.09 7.24
CA ARG A 117 0.40 10.21 8.59
C ARG A 117 -0.03 11.63 8.88
N GLN A 118 0.83 12.60 8.57
CA GLN A 118 0.52 14.01 8.76
C GLN A 118 -0.66 14.44 7.89
N LYS A 119 -0.66 14.10 6.59
CA LYS A 119 -1.75 14.45 5.66
C LYS A 119 -3.08 13.84 6.06
N ILE A 120 -3.06 12.58 6.50
CA ILE A 120 -4.25 11.89 7.02
C ILE A 120 -4.73 12.60 8.29
N ARG A 121 -3.84 12.90 9.24
CA ARG A 121 -4.22 13.61 10.46
C ARG A 121 -4.81 15.00 10.17
N GLU A 122 -4.21 15.75 9.24
CA GLU A 122 -4.72 17.04 8.76
C GLU A 122 -6.14 16.90 8.20
N ALA A 123 -6.38 15.90 7.33
CA ALA A 123 -7.69 15.65 6.73
C ALA A 123 -8.78 15.29 7.76
N TYR A 124 -8.40 14.78 8.93
CA TYR A 124 -9.31 14.40 10.03
C TYR A 124 -9.31 15.41 11.19
N GLY A 125 -8.83 16.63 10.95
CA GLY A 125 -8.88 17.74 11.91
C GLY A 125 -7.98 17.52 13.13
N GLY A 126 -6.78 16.96 12.92
CA GLY A 126 -5.80 16.71 13.97
C GLY A 126 -5.95 15.37 14.68
N ARG A 127 -7.03 14.61 14.42
CA ARG A 127 -7.32 13.33 15.08
C ARG A 127 -6.81 12.14 14.27
N ALA A 128 -6.51 11.06 14.96
CA ALA A 128 -6.29 9.77 14.32
C ALA A 128 -7.63 9.25 13.78
N PRO A 129 -7.73 8.87 12.49
CA PRO A 129 -8.94 8.23 11.96
C PRO A 129 -9.20 6.90 12.67
N LYS A 130 -10.47 6.56 12.88
CA LYS A 130 -10.86 5.24 13.34
C LYS A 130 -11.12 4.33 12.15
N VAL A 131 -10.47 3.18 12.11
CA VAL A 131 -10.63 2.16 11.08
C VAL A 131 -11.18 0.91 11.73
N LEU A 132 -12.37 0.48 11.33
CA LEU A 132 -12.98 -0.77 11.76
C LEU A 132 -12.86 -1.78 10.62
N ASP A 133 -12.21 -2.90 10.89
CA ASP A 133 -12.16 -4.06 9.99
C ASP A 133 -12.89 -5.26 10.63
N PRO A 134 -14.15 -5.51 10.28
CA PRO A 134 -14.93 -6.61 10.87
C PRO A 134 -14.56 -8.00 10.32
N PHE A 135 -13.70 -8.09 9.30
CA PHE A 135 -13.29 -9.33 8.64
C PHE A 135 -11.78 -9.34 8.41
N ALA A 136 -11.03 -9.14 9.48
CA ALA A 136 -9.61 -8.81 9.40
C ALA A 136 -8.74 -9.94 8.84
N GLY A 137 -9.17 -11.20 8.94
CA GLY A 137 -8.47 -12.39 8.47
C GLY A 137 -6.98 -12.36 8.79
N GLY A 138 -6.16 -12.21 7.73
CA GLY A 138 -4.69 -12.08 7.82
C GLY A 138 -4.17 -10.88 8.62
N GLY A 139 -5.01 -9.95 9.05
CA GLY A 139 -4.65 -8.72 9.76
C GLY A 139 -3.97 -7.65 8.90
N ALA A 140 -4.09 -7.73 7.57
CA ALA A 140 -3.37 -6.84 6.64
C ALA A 140 -3.85 -5.38 6.74
N ILE A 141 -5.17 -5.15 6.68
CA ILE A 141 -5.78 -3.82 6.80
C ILE A 141 -5.52 -3.19 8.17
N PRO A 142 -5.79 -3.83 9.32
CA PRO A 142 -5.55 -3.19 10.61
C PRO A 142 -4.08 -2.88 10.85
N LEU A 143 -3.15 -3.72 10.36
CA LEU A 143 -1.73 -3.42 10.42
C LEU A 143 -1.37 -2.16 9.62
N GLU A 144 -1.81 -2.07 8.37
CA GLU A 144 -1.51 -0.92 7.53
C GLU A 144 -2.22 0.34 8.04
N ALA A 145 -3.41 0.21 8.63
CA ALA A 145 -4.11 1.31 9.29
C ALA A 145 -3.29 1.85 10.48
N MET A 146 -2.76 0.97 11.34
CA MET A 146 -1.86 1.36 12.42
C MET A 146 -0.59 2.02 11.87
N ARG A 147 0.00 1.48 10.79
CA ARG A 147 1.18 2.08 10.13
C ARG A 147 0.87 3.49 9.62
N SER A 148 -0.31 3.74 9.06
CA SER A 148 -0.77 5.05 8.62
C SER A 148 -1.21 6.00 9.74
N GLY A 149 -1.10 5.59 11.01
CA GLY A 149 -1.42 6.42 12.17
C GLY A 149 -2.91 6.45 12.55
N CYS A 150 -3.67 5.45 12.12
CA CYS A 150 -5.08 5.29 12.47
C CYS A 150 -5.25 4.49 13.76
N GLU A 151 -6.37 4.71 14.45
CA GLU A 151 -6.88 3.84 15.50
C GLU A 151 -7.61 2.66 14.84
N ALA A 152 -6.96 1.49 14.78
CA ALA A 152 -7.52 0.30 14.15
C ALA A 152 -8.24 -0.58 15.18
N THR A 153 -9.47 -0.96 14.87
CA THR A 153 -10.22 -2.03 15.56
C THR A 153 -10.47 -3.14 14.55
N ALA A 154 -10.12 -4.37 14.89
CA ALA A 154 -10.26 -5.51 14.01
C ALA A 154 -10.94 -6.67 14.73
N ILE A 155 -11.82 -7.35 14.01
CA ILE A 155 -12.51 -8.56 14.46
C ILE A 155 -12.37 -9.60 13.36
N ASP A 156 -12.22 -10.87 13.74
CA ASP A 156 -12.42 -11.99 12.84
C ASP A 156 -13.02 -13.16 13.63
N ILE A 157 -13.91 -13.92 12.98
CA ILE A 157 -14.66 -15.01 13.62
C ILE A 157 -13.90 -16.34 13.64
N ARG A 158 -12.74 -16.46 12.97
CA ARG A 158 -11.95 -17.68 13.02
C ARG A 158 -10.91 -17.66 14.13
N SER A 159 -11.25 -18.30 15.25
CA SER A 159 -10.30 -18.95 16.13
C SER A 159 -10.04 -20.37 15.61
N TYR A 160 -8.81 -20.69 15.22
CA TYR A 160 -8.38 -22.10 15.14
C TYR A 160 -7.81 -22.52 16.48
#